data_AF-A0AAU9Y5W6-F1
#
_entry.id   AF-A0AAU9Y5W6-F1
#
_cell.length_a   1.000
_cell.length_b   1.000
_cell.length_c   1.000
_cell.angle_alpha   90.00
_cell.angle_beta   90.00
_cell.angle_gamma   90.00
#
_symmetry.space_group_name_H-M   'P 1'
#
loop_
_entity.id
_entity.type
_entity.pdbx_description
1 polymer ?
#
loop_
_entity_poly.entity_id
_entity_poly.type
_entity_poly.pdbx_seq_one_letter_code
_entity_poly.pdbx_strand_id
1 'polypeptide(L)'
;MATGRSSIKVPCENEDLPDRENAPDFDEDTLRATADVYRNEGNEAFKKGDFINAIHFYTKGIKINCNDKELRAKLHNNRAIAHSKLGNHQDSLRDAEAAIELNPTFLKAIVRG
;
A
#
# COMPACT_ATOMS: atom_id res chain seq x y z
N MET A 1 11.13 48.50 12.35
CA MET A 1 11.08 47.94 13.73
C MET A 1 9.99 46.88 13.74
N ALA A 2 10.31 45.70 14.27
CA ALA A 2 9.49 44.50 14.21
C ALA A 2 8.60 44.33 15.46
N THR A 3 7.37 43.89 15.25
CA THR A 3 6.44 43.19 16.16
C THR A 3 5.49 42.41 15.23
N GLY A 4 4.97 41.20 15.44
CA GLY A 4 4.95 40.21 16.50
C GLY A 4 3.79 39.24 16.20
N ARG A 5 4.09 37.94 16.02
CA ARG A 5 3.29 36.71 16.26
C ARG A 5 1.79 36.56 15.84
N SER A 6 1.56 35.44 15.11
CA SER A 6 0.49 34.41 15.25
C SER A 6 -0.85 34.47 14.49
N SER A 7 -1.15 33.30 13.90
CA SER A 7 -2.45 32.62 13.75
C SER A 7 -3.20 32.68 12.40
N ILE A 8 -3.10 31.55 11.67
CA ILE A 8 -4.15 30.72 11.05
C ILE A 8 -5.33 31.46 10.38
N LYS A 9 -5.47 31.27 9.05
CA LYS A 9 -6.74 30.81 8.45
C LYS A 9 -6.53 30.26 7.04
N VAL A 10 -6.64 28.94 6.90
CA VAL A 10 -7.10 28.30 5.66
C VAL A 10 -8.60 28.55 5.54
N PRO A 11 -9.06 29.12 4.42
CA PRO A 11 -10.24 28.57 3.76
C PRO A 11 -10.02 28.56 2.24
N CYS A 12 -10.44 27.51 1.55
CA CYS A 12 -11.60 27.52 0.66
C CYS A 12 -11.46 26.24 -0.17
N GLU A 13 -12.46 25.49 -0.58
CA GLU A 13 -13.91 25.56 -0.48
C GLU A 13 -14.39 24.13 -0.78
N ASN A 14 -15.55 23.79 -0.22
CA ASN A 14 -16.20 22.51 -0.43
C ASN A 14 -16.80 22.48 -1.85
N GLU A 15 -16.46 21.45 -2.64
CA GLU A 15 -17.29 21.03 -3.76
C GLU A 15 -17.91 19.67 -3.42
N ASP A 16 -19.18 19.76 -3.02
CA ASP A 16 -20.17 18.70 -2.91
C ASP A 16 -20.07 17.68 -4.05
N LEU A 17 -19.85 16.40 -3.71
CA LEU A 17 -20.19 15.27 -4.55
C LEU A 17 -21.29 14.46 -3.85
N PRO A 18 -22.34 14.07 -4.59
CA PRO A 18 -23.62 13.66 -4.01
C PRO A 18 -23.54 12.35 -3.26
N ASP A 19 -24.26 12.37 -2.14
CA ASP A 19 -24.72 11.29 -1.28
C ASP A 19 -24.93 9.96 -2.04
N ARG A 20 -24.02 9.00 -1.82
CA ARG A 20 -24.14 7.64 -2.36
C ARG A 20 -24.64 6.71 -1.25
N GLU A 21 -25.86 6.95 -0.79
CA GLU A 21 -26.54 6.03 0.09
C GLU A 21 -26.79 4.68 -0.59
N ASN A 22 -26.49 3.62 0.16
CA ASN A 22 -26.85 2.22 -0.07
C ASN A 22 -25.89 1.34 -0.90
N ALA A 23 -24.69 1.12 -0.36
CA ALA A 23 -23.99 -0.16 -0.48
C ALA A 23 -23.71 -0.68 0.95
N PRO A 24 -23.87 -1.98 1.24
CA PRO A 24 -23.59 -2.51 2.57
C PRO A 24 -22.17 -2.12 2.99
N ASP A 25 -22.07 -1.47 4.15
CA ASP A 25 -20.83 -1.14 4.85
C ASP A 25 -20.11 -2.45 5.20
N PHE A 26 -19.44 -3.04 4.22
CA PHE A 26 -18.43 -4.05 4.46
C PHE A 26 -17.19 -3.29 4.85
N ASP A 27 -17.00 -3.11 6.17
CA ASP A 27 -15.99 -2.29 6.81
C ASP A 27 -14.69 -2.23 5.98
N GLU A 28 -14.47 -1.14 5.25
CA GLU A 28 -13.26 -0.91 4.45
C GLU A 28 -12.01 -1.01 5.35
N ASP A 29 -12.17 -0.61 6.62
CA ASP A 29 -11.18 -0.78 7.66
C ASP A 29 -10.87 -2.26 7.96
N THR A 30 -11.87 -3.14 7.99
CA THR A 30 -11.66 -4.59 8.14
C THR A 30 -10.92 -5.18 6.95
N LEU A 31 -11.23 -4.75 5.72
CA LEU A 31 -10.50 -5.18 4.53
C LEU A 31 -9.04 -4.71 4.57
N ARG A 32 -8.81 -3.45 4.95
CA ARG A 32 -7.48 -2.87 5.15
C ARG A 32 -6.70 -3.62 6.23
N ALA A 33 -7.32 -3.87 7.38
CA ALA A 33 -6.72 -4.60 8.49
C ALA A 33 -6.38 -6.04 8.09
N THR A 34 -7.27 -6.72 7.35
CA THR A 34 -7.04 -8.08 6.85
C THR A 34 -5.85 -8.11 5.88
N ALA A 35 -5.76 -7.15 4.97
CA ALA A 35 -4.61 -7.01 4.07
C ALA A 35 -3.29 -6.71 4.83
N ASP A 36 -3.36 -5.90 5.90
CA ASP A 36 -2.22 -5.61 6.78
C ASP A 36 -1.74 -6.85 7.55
N VAL A 37 -2.67 -7.66 8.06
CA VAL A 37 -2.36 -8.94 8.71
C VAL A 37 -1.62 -9.85 7.74
N TYR A 38 -2.11 -10.03 6.50
CA TYR A 38 -1.42 -10.82 5.50
C TYR A 38 -0.04 -10.27 5.13
N ARG A 39 0.13 -8.94 5.11
CA ARG A 39 1.44 -8.32 4.93
C ARG A 39 2.39 -8.69 6.06
N ASN A 40 1.92 -8.66 7.31
CA ASN A 40 2.73 -8.99 8.48
C ASN A 40 3.10 -10.48 8.51
N GLU A 41 2.14 -11.38 8.28
CA GLU A 41 2.37 -12.82 8.12
C GLU A 41 3.41 -13.13 7.02
N GLY A 42 3.28 -12.46 5.87
CA GLY A 42 4.26 -12.57 4.79
C GLY A 42 5.65 -12.08 5.19
N ASN A 43 5.73 -10.98 5.95
CA ASN A 43 7.00 -10.47 6.47
C ASN A 43 7.63 -11.43 7.49
N GLU A 44 6.84 -12.08 8.32
CA GLU A 44 7.32 -13.09 9.26
C GLU A 44 7.87 -14.32 8.52
N ALA A 45 7.16 -14.81 7.51
CA ALA A 45 7.65 -15.88 6.64
C ALA A 45 8.95 -15.46 5.92
N PHE A 46 9.01 -14.21 5.42
CA PHE A 46 10.20 -13.67 4.77
C PHE A 46 11.40 -13.62 5.71
N LYS A 47 11.21 -13.20 6.97
CA LYS A 47 12.26 -13.20 8.00
C LYS A 47 12.75 -14.61 8.35
N LYS A 48 11.88 -15.62 8.26
CA LYS A 48 12.23 -17.04 8.45
C LYS A 48 12.99 -17.63 7.25
N GLY A 49 13.04 -16.92 6.12
CA GLY A 49 13.63 -17.41 4.87
C GLY A 49 12.64 -18.22 4.00
N ASP A 50 11.39 -18.34 4.44
CA ASP A 50 10.31 -19.04 3.72
C ASP A 50 9.69 -18.13 2.65
N PHE A 51 10.44 -17.82 1.61
CA PHE A 51 10.01 -16.89 0.55
C PHE A 51 8.76 -17.36 -0.20
N ILE A 52 8.59 -18.67 -0.36
CA ILE A 52 7.41 -19.27 -1.02
C ILE A 52 6.14 -18.96 -0.23
N ASN A 53 6.17 -19.16 1.10
CA ASN A 53 5.05 -18.85 1.98
C ASN A 53 4.82 -17.34 2.06
N ALA A 54 5.88 -16.53 2.08
CA ALA A 54 5.77 -15.08 2.05
C ALA A 54 4.98 -14.60 0.81
N ILE A 55 5.32 -15.10 -0.39
CA ILE A 55 4.61 -14.80 -1.64
C ILE A 55 3.13 -15.20 -1.55
N HIS A 56 2.83 -16.35 -0.95
CA HIS A 56 1.45 -16.81 -0.76
C HIS A 56 0.64 -15.85 0.12
N PHE A 57 1.21 -15.42 1.25
CA PHE A 57 0.55 -14.45 2.13
C PHE A 57 0.39 -13.08 1.48
N TYR A 58 1.42 -12.55 0.81
CA TYR A 58 1.30 -11.30 0.07
C TYR A 58 0.23 -11.38 -1.03
N THR A 59 0.16 -12.51 -1.73
CA THR A 59 -0.87 -12.74 -2.76
C THR A 59 -2.27 -12.78 -2.16
N LYS A 60 -2.46 -13.36 -0.97
CA LYS A 60 -3.73 -13.27 -0.25
C LYS A 60 -4.06 -11.82 0.10
N GLY A 61 -3.09 -11.06 0.61
CA GLY A 61 -3.26 -9.63 0.89
C GLY A 61 -3.66 -8.81 -0.33
N ILE A 62 -3.06 -9.08 -1.50
CA ILE A 62 -3.40 -8.41 -2.77
C ILE A 62 -4.81 -8.77 -3.25
N LYS A 63 -5.26 -10.01 -2.98
CA LYS A 63 -6.64 -10.44 -3.28
C LYS A 63 -7.67 -9.76 -2.39
N ILE A 64 -7.28 -9.30 -1.21
CA ILE A 64 -8.12 -8.42 -0.42
C ILE A 64 -8.14 -7.08 -1.16
N ASN A 65 -9.25 -6.81 -1.85
CA ASN A 65 -9.41 -5.66 -2.71
C ASN A 65 -9.62 -4.38 -1.88
N CYS A 66 -8.66 -4.07 -1.00
CA CYS A 66 -8.68 -2.87 -0.18
C CYS A 66 -8.49 -1.63 -1.08
N ASN A 67 -9.17 -0.56 -0.72
CA ASN A 67 -9.12 0.69 -1.48
C ASN A 67 -7.82 1.48 -1.22
N ASP A 68 -7.04 1.05 -0.22
CA ASP A 68 -5.77 1.65 0.17
C ASP A 68 -4.65 1.30 -0.83
N LYS A 69 -4.40 2.24 -1.76
CA LYS A 69 -3.38 2.10 -2.79
C LYS A 69 -1.97 1.97 -2.20
N GLU A 70 -1.69 2.60 -1.06
CA GLU A 70 -0.38 2.53 -0.42
C GLU A 70 -0.11 1.13 0.14
N LEU A 71 -1.10 0.54 0.82
CA LEU A 71 -1.00 -0.82 1.33
C LEU A 71 -0.85 -1.84 0.21
N ARG A 72 -1.62 -1.68 -0.88
CA ARG A 72 -1.49 -2.53 -2.07
C ARG A 72 -0.11 -2.42 -2.71
N ALA A 73 0.42 -1.21 -2.86
CA ALA A 73 1.78 -1.01 -3.37
C ALA A 73 2.84 -1.68 -2.48
N LYS A 74 2.71 -1.57 -1.15
CA LYS A 74 3.60 -2.27 -0.20
C LYS A 74 3.54 -3.79 -0.34
N LEU A 75 2.35 -4.37 -0.51
CA LEU A 75 2.16 -5.80 -0.71
C LEU A 75 2.84 -6.29 -2.01
N HIS A 76 2.64 -5.58 -3.12
CA HIS A 76 3.32 -5.88 -4.38
C HIS A 76 4.85 -5.76 -4.25
N ASN A 77 5.35 -4.69 -3.62
CA ASN A 77 6.77 -4.52 -3.40
C ASN A 77 7.37 -5.66 -2.56
N ASN A 78 6.71 -6.06 -1.47
CA ASN A 78 7.20 -7.16 -0.64
C ASN A 78 7.17 -8.51 -1.37
N ARG A 79 6.14 -8.75 -2.21
CA ARG A 79 6.08 -9.91 -3.09
C ARG A 79 7.20 -9.88 -4.14
N ALA A 80 7.50 -8.72 -4.71
CA ALA A 80 8.62 -8.53 -5.64
C ALA A 80 9.96 -8.89 -5.00
N ILE A 81 10.20 -8.45 -3.76
CA ILE A 81 11.42 -8.77 -3.02
C ILE A 81 11.51 -10.29 -2.78
N ALA A 82 10.41 -10.93 -2.38
CA ALA A 82 10.37 -12.37 -2.18
C ALA A 82 10.64 -13.15 -3.47
N HIS A 83 10.07 -12.73 -4.61
CA HIS A 83 10.39 -13.29 -5.92
C HIS A 83 11.87 -13.08 -6.30
N SER A 84 12.42 -11.90 -6.03
CA SER A 84 13.84 -11.63 -6.26
C SER A 84 14.76 -12.52 -5.43
N LYS A 85 14.36 -12.89 -4.20
CA LYS A 85 15.11 -13.82 -3.35
C LYS A 85 15.06 -15.26 -3.85
N LEU A 86 13.98 -15.65 -4.54
CA LEU A 86 13.86 -16.94 -5.20
C LEU A 86 14.56 -17.01 -6.58
N GLY A 87 15.04 -15.88 -7.10
CA GLY A 87 15.61 -15.79 -8.45
C GLY A 87 14.57 -15.55 -9.56
N ASN A 88 13.32 -15.32 -9.20
CA ASN A 88 12.23 -15.03 -10.14
C ASN A 88 12.21 -13.55 -10.51
N HIS A 89 13.24 -13.09 -11.22
CA HIS A 89 13.40 -11.67 -11.56
C HIS A 89 12.27 -11.13 -12.46
N GLN A 90 11.71 -11.98 -13.33
CA GLN A 90 10.61 -11.60 -14.22
C GLN A 90 9.32 -11.27 -13.43
N ASP A 91 8.95 -12.14 -12.49
CA ASP A 91 7.80 -11.90 -11.61
C ASP A 91 8.04 -10.71 -10.69
N SER A 92 9.26 -10.58 -10.17
CA SER A 92 9.66 -9.45 -9.33
C SER A 92 9.49 -8.11 -10.06
N LEU A 93 9.89 -8.04 -11.33
CA LEU A 93 9.75 -6.83 -12.14
C LEU A 93 8.28 -6.48 -12.39
N ARG A 94 7.45 -7.47 -12.75
CA ARG A 94 5.99 -7.27 -12.91
C ARG A 94 5.33 -6.74 -11.64
N ASP A 95 5.73 -7.26 -10.49
CA ASP A 95 5.22 -6.79 -9.20
C ASP A 95 5.69 -5.37 -8.86
N ALA A 96 6.95 -5.05 -9.15
CA ALA A 96 7.47 -3.70 -8.97
C ALA A 96 6.73 -2.70 -9.87
N GLU A 97 6.47 -3.04 -11.14
CA GLU A 97 5.67 -2.23 -12.07
C GLU A 97 4.26 -2.00 -11.52
N ALA A 98 3.57 -3.05 -11.06
CA ALA A 98 2.24 -2.91 -10.47
C ALA A 98 2.24 -2.02 -9.21
N ALA A 99 3.28 -2.11 -8.36
CA ALA A 99 3.42 -1.23 -7.20
C ALA A 99 3.58 0.25 -7.61
N ILE A 100 4.30 0.51 -8.70
CA ILE A 100 4.52 1.84 -9.26
C ILE A 100 3.23 2.40 -9.85
N GLU A 101 2.46 1.59 -10.58
CA GLU A 101 1.16 2.00 -11.14
C GLU A 101 0.16 2.39 -10.03
N LEU A 102 0.20 1.69 -8.89
CA LEU A 102 -0.66 1.97 -7.74
C LEU A 102 -0.23 3.23 -7.00
N ASN A 103 1.06 3.39 -6.75
CA ASN A 103 1.61 4.55 -6.04
C ASN A 103 2.89 5.07 -6.72
N PRO A 104 2.78 6.00 -7.67
CA PRO A 104 3.95 6.53 -8.40
C PRO A 104 4.87 7.35 -7.49
N THR A 105 4.40 7.75 -6.30
CA THR A 105 5.19 8.44 -5.28
C THR A 105 6.21 7.51 -4.60
N PHE A 106 6.04 6.19 -4.67
CA PHE A 106 7.00 5.23 -4.13
C PHE A 106 8.37 5.33 -4.85
N LEU A 107 8.37 5.59 -6.15
CA LEU A 107 9.57 5.83 -6.97
C LEU A 107 10.26 7.16 -6.63
N LYS A 108 9.49 8.22 -6.32
CA LYS A 108 10.09 9.49 -5.86
C LYS A 108 10.85 9.33 -4.54
N ALA A 109 10.45 8.39 -3.69
CA ALA A 109 11.18 8.08 -2.46
C ALA A 109 12.46 7.26 -2.73
N ILE A 110 12.43 6.29 -3.66
CA ILE A 110 13.59 5.43 -3.97
C ILE A 110 14.63 6.15 -4.83
N VAL A 111 14.22 6.99 -5.79
CA VAL A 111 15.14 7.71 -6.71
C VAL A 111 15.79 8.92 -6.06
N ARG A 112 15.24 9.42 -4.94
CA ARG A 112 15.74 10.62 -4.25
C ARG A 112 16.51 10.31 -2.96
N GLY A 113 16.75 9.02 -2.67
CA GLY A 113 17.49 8.52 -1.50
C GLY A 113 18.90 8.10 -1.84
#